data_AF-A0A934PI37-F1
#
_entry.id   AF-A0A934PI37-F1
#
_cell.length_a   1.000
_cell.length_b   1.000
_cell.length_c   1.000
_cell.angle_alpha   90.00
_cell.angle_beta   90.00
_cell.angle_gamma   90.00
#
_symmetry.space_group_name_H-M   'P 1'
#
loop_
_entity.id
_entity.type
_entity.pdbx_description
1 polymer ?
#
loop_
_entity_poly.entity_id
_entity_poly.type
_entity_poly.pdbx_seq_one_letter_code
_entity_poly.pdbx_strand_id
1 'polypeptide(L)'
;MMRHDIGGYAMRFTTMIAAATLSAGPVWADSQAADVCKANLSPTGQKIYAAVLAQHPTSSTGRELITSEVKKRMADGEVTLSEGRSTGEAVGKCLKLLK
;
A
#
# COMPACT_ATOMS: atom_id res chain seq x y z
N MET A 1 67.03 9.12 -11.27
CA MET A 1 66.60 10.46 -10.83
C MET A 1 65.08 10.49 -10.71
N MET A 2 64.55 10.87 -9.55
CA MET A 2 63.13 11.20 -9.36
C MET A 2 62.79 12.54 -10.02
N ARG A 3 61.55 12.70 -10.51
CA ARG A 3 60.70 13.83 -10.11
C ARG A 3 59.22 13.54 -10.40
N HIS A 4 58.45 13.67 -9.33
CA HIS A 4 57.01 13.87 -9.30
C HIS A 4 56.58 15.05 -10.18
N ASP A 5 55.40 14.92 -10.79
CA ASP A 5 54.43 16.00 -10.84
C ASP A 5 53.03 15.44 -10.56
N ILE A 6 52.39 16.00 -9.53
CA ILE A 6 51.03 15.71 -9.05
C ILE A 6 50.20 16.90 -9.52
N GLY A 7 49.22 16.66 -10.40
CA GLY A 7 48.38 17.74 -10.92
C GLY A 7 47.05 17.25 -11.44
N GLY A 8 46.12 16.99 -10.51
CA GLY A 8 44.68 17.28 -10.63
C GLY A 8 43.87 16.65 -11.78
N TYR A 9 42.81 15.97 -11.35
CA TYR A 9 41.57 15.62 -12.06
C TYR A 9 41.49 14.25 -12.73
N ALA A 10 40.56 13.47 -12.16
CA ALA A 10 39.91 12.29 -12.71
C ALA A 10 40.75 11.00 -12.81
N MET A 11 41.28 10.61 -11.64
CA MET A 11 41.07 9.27 -11.08
C MET A 11 39.67 8.74 -11.48
N ARG A 12 39.41 7.55 -12.02
CA ARG A 12 40.20 6.41 -12.47
C ARG A 12 39.23 5.21 -12.56
N PHE A 13 39.64 4.22 -13.34
CA PHE A 13 39.41 2.79 -13.12
C PHE A 13 37.99 2.21 -13.23
N THR A 14 37.74 1.66 -14.42
CA THR A 14 37.30 0.28 -14.66
C THR A 14 37.46 -0.66 -13.46
N THR A 15 36.35 -1.15 -12.88
CA THR A 15 36.29 -2.46 -12.22
C THR A 15 34.88 -3.02 -12.26
N MET A 16 34.76 -4.21 -12.84
CA MET A 16 33.59 -5.07 -12.92
C MET A 16 33.46 -5.86 -11.60
N ILE A 17 32.42 -5.66 -10.78
CA ILE A 17 32.02 -6.61 -9.71
C ILE A 17 30.49 -6.62 -9.55
N ALA A 18 29.96 -7.83 -9.57
CA ALA A 18 28.57 -8.25 -9.39
C ALA A 18 27.83 -7.60 -8.21
N ALA A 19 26.52 -7.38 -8.36
CA ALA A 19 25.60 -7.41 -7.23
C ALA A 19 24.14 -7.50 -7.67
N ALA A 20 23.44 -8.45 -7.05
CA ALA A 20 22.00 -8.52 -6.85
C ALA A 20 21.14 -8.76 -8.10
N THR A 21 20.88 -10.03 -8.38
CA THR A 21 19.53 -10.42 -8.81
C THR A 21 18.56 -9.94 -7.72
N LEU A 22 17.87 -8.82 -7.96
CA LEU A 22 16.76 -8.36 -7.13
C LEU A 22 15.65 -9.40 -7.20
N SER A 23 15.68 -10.39 -6.32
CA SER A 23 14.48 -11.12 -5.92
C SER A 23 13.67 -10.19 -5.01
N ALA A 24 13.04 -9.18 -5.62
CA ALA A 24 11.95 -8.45 -5.00
C ALA A 24 10.81 -9.45 -4.80
N GLY A 25 10.70 -9.98 -3.58
CA GLY A 25 9.59 -10.84 -3.19
C GLY A 25 8.24 -10.12 -3.38
N PRO A 26 7.14 -10.86 -3.55
CA PRO A 26 5.86 -10.36 -4.07
C PRO A 26 5.11 -9.36 -3.16
N VAL A 27 5.68 -8.89 -2.05
CA VAL A 27 4.93 -8.10 -1.05
C VAL A 27 4.62 -6.64 -1.48
N TRP A 28 5.17 -6.19 -2.61
CA TRP A 28 5.04 -4.81 -3.11
C TRP A 28 4.01 -4.63 -4.25
N ALA A 29 3.63 -5.71 -4.94
CA ALA A 29 2.68 -5.62 -6.05
C ALA A 29 1.24 -5.52 -5.56
N ASP A 30 0.91 -6.35 -4.57
CA ASP A 30 -0.43 -6.43 -3.97
C ASP A 30 -0.78 -5.17 -3.17
N SER A 31 0.21 -4.58 -2.49
CA SER A 31 0.04 -3.29 -1.81
C SER A 31 -0.19 -2.15 -2.80
N GLN A 32 0.55 -2.07 -3.91
CA GLN A 32 0.33 -1.06 -4.94
C GLN A 32 -1.07 -1.17 -5.59
N ALA A 33 -1.52 -2.38 -5.92
CA ALA A 33 -2.85 -2.60 -6.48
C ALA A 33 -3.95 -2.18 -5.49
N ALA A 34 -3.76 -2.49 -4.20
CA ALA A 34 -4.68 -2.09 -3.15
C ALA A 34 -4.68 -0.57 -2.89
N ASP A 35 -3.53 0.10 -2.99
CA ASP A 35 -3.42 1.56 -2.89
C ASP A 35 -4.12 2.27 -4.06
N VAL A 36 -3.96 1.77 -5.28
CA VAL A 36 -4.71 2.27 -6.44
C VAL A 36 -6.21 2.07 -6.25
N CYS A 37 -6.63 0.92 -5.73
CA CYS A 37 -8.04 0.69 -5.43
C CYS A 37 -8.56 1.64 -4.36
N LYS A 38 -7.81 1.84 -3.27
CA LYS A 38 -8.12 2.79 -2.19
C LYS A 38 -8.28 4.21 -2.72
N ALA A 39 -7.44 4.64 -3.66
CA ALA A 39 -7.50 5.98 -4.25
C ALA A 39 -8.83 6.24 -4.99
N ASN A 40 -9.51 5.19 -5.47
CA ASN A 40 -10.80 5.27 -6.15
C ASN A 40 -12.00 5.19 -5.18
N LEU A 41 -11.76 5.01 -3.87
CA LEU A 41 -12.83 4.98 -2.88
C LEU A 41 -13.35 6.38 -2.57
N SER A 42 -14.62 6.47 -2.19
CA SER A 42 -15.19 7.68 -1.58
C SER A 42 -14.41 8.08 -0.32
N PRO A 43 -14.47 9.35 0.13
CA PRO A 43 -13.78 9.79 1.35
C PRO A 43 -14.13 8.92 2.57
N THR A 44 -15.40 8.57 2.72
CA THR A 44 -15.88 7.63 3.75
C THR A 44 -15.28 6.23 3.56
N GLY A 45 -15.24 5.72 2.32
CA GLY A 45 -14.61 4.43 2.01
C GLY A 45 -13.14 4.38 2.35
N GLN A 46 -12.39 5.46 2.12
CA GLN A 46 -10.98 5.56 2.50
C GLN A 46 -10.80 5.51 4.03
N LYS A 47 -11.67 6.20 4.79
CA LYS A 47 -11.66 6.13 6.26
C LYS A 47 -11.94 4.72 6.77
N ILE A 48 -12.96 4.04 6.21
CA ILE A 48 -13.29 2.66 6.57
C ILE A 48 -12.13 1.72 6.22
N TYR A 49 -11.57 1.83 5.01
CA TYR A 49 -10.46 1.01 4.56
C TYR A 49 -9.25 1.14 5.50
N ALA A 50 -8.88 2.37 5.88
CA ALA A 50 -7.79 2.61 6.82
C ALA A 50 -8.08 2.03 8.22
N ALA A 51 -9.30 2.21 8.73
CA ALA A 51 -9.71 1.66 10.03
C ALA A 51 -9.72 0.13 10.05
N VAL A 52 -10.13 -0.50 8.95
CA VAL A 52 -10.09 -1.96 8.80
C VAL A 52 -8.64 -2.45 8.70
N LEU A 53 -7.79 -1.77 7.93
CA LEU A 53 -6.36 -2.14 7.81
C LEU A 53 -5.60 -2.07 9.12
N ALA A 54 -5.87 -1.06 9.95
CA ALA A 54 -5.26 -0.92 11.27
C ALA A 54 -5.57 -2.11 12.20
N GLN A 55 -6.61 -2.89 11.89
CA GLN A 55 -7.01 -4.09 12.63
C GLN A 55 -6.41 -5.38 12.05
N HIS A 56 -5.50 -5.28 11.07
CA HIS A 56 -4.83 -6.42 10.43
C HIS A 56 -5.82 -7.50 9.97
N PRO A 57 -6.70 -7.16 9.01
CA PRO A 57 -7.78 -8.05 8.60
C PRO A 57 -7.21 -9.31 7.95
N THR A 58 -7.81 -10.44 8.26
CA THR A 58 -7.60 -11.70 7.53
C THR A 58 -8.70 -11.87 6.49
N SER A 59 -8.55 -12.84 5.59
CA SER A 59 -9.61 -13.22 4.64
C SER A 59 -10.94 -13.57 5.33
N SER A 60 -10.89 -14.09 6.57
CA SER A 60 -12.07 -14.44 7.36
C SER A 60 -12.67 -13.24 8.09
N THR A 61 -11.82 -12.38 8.67
CA THR A 61 -12.28 -11.26 9.52
C THR A 61 -12.57 -9.98 8.75
N GLY A 62 -12.03 -9.80 7.53
CA GLY A 62 -12.14 -8.56 6.77
C GLY A 62 -13.59 -8.13 6.52
N ARG A 63 -14.50 -9.06 6.17
CA ARG A 63 -15.91 -8.73 5.93
C ARG A 63 -16.61 -8.23 7.19
N GLU A 64 -16.34 -8.86 8.33
CA GLU A 64 -16.93 -8.47 9.60
C GLU A 64 -16.44 -7.08 10.04
N LEU A 65 -15.13 -6.84 9.93
CA LEU A 65 -14.51 -5.55 10.26
C LEU A 65 -15.07 -4.40 9.40
N ILE A 66 -15.20 -4.61 8.09
CA ILE A 66 -15.83 -3.61 7.19
C ILE A 66 -17.27 -3.34 7.62
N THR A 67 -18.04 -4.40 7.92
CA THR A 67 -19.45 -4.28 8.31
C THR A 67 -19.58 -3.52 9.62
N SER A 68 -18.70 -3.79 10.59
CA SER A 68 -18.65 -3.09 11.88
C SER A 68 -18.39 -1.60 11.70
N GLU A 69 -17.37 -1.24 10.91
CA GLU A 69 -17.03 0.15 10.64
C GLU A 69 -18.13 0.89 9.86
N VAL A 70 -18.76 0.26 8.87
CA VAL A 70 -19.91 0.84 8.17
C VAL A 70 -21.06 1.11 9.14
N LYS A 71 -21.42 0.13 9.99
CA LYS A 71 -22.50 0.28 10.97
C LYS A 71 -22.22 1.40 11.97
N LYS A 72 -20.98 1.51 12.44
CA LYS A 72 -20.56 2.59 13.35
C LYS A 72 -20.79 3.96 12.71
N ARG A 73 -20.36 4.13 11.47
CA ARG A 73 -20.53 5.40 10.75
C ARG A 73 -21.97 5.71 10.39
N MET A 74 -22.78 4.69 10.14
CA MET A 74 -24.23 4.86 10.00
C MET A 74 -24.87 5.34 11.31
N ALA A 75 -24.43 4.78 12.46
CA ALA A 75 -24.90 5.21 13.76
C ALA A 75 -24.47 6.66 14.09
N ASP A 76 -23.29 7.06 13.62
CA ASP A 76 -22.79 8.45 13.71
C ASP A 76 -23.45 9.41 12.70
N GLY A 77 -24.30 8.91 11.80
CA GLY A 77 -24.95 9.71 10.76
C GLY A 77 -24.03 10.14 9.61
N GLU A 78 -22.80 9.61 9.53
CA GLU A 78 -21.85 9.91 8.44
C GLU A 78 -22.23 9.25 7.11
N VAL A 79 -23.07 8.21 7.13
CA VAL A 79 -23.38 7.38 5.95
C VAL A 79 -24.82 6.88 6.00
N THR A 80 -25.54 6.93 4.88
CA THR A 80 -26.84 6.26 4.76
C THR A 80 -26.69 4.75 4.58
N LEU A 81 -27.78 3.99 4.70
CA LEU A 81 -27.75 2.53 4.47
C LEU A 81 -27.34 2.17 3.03
N SER A 82 -27.83 2.93 2.05
CA SER A 82 -27.50 2.72 0.64
C SER A 82 -26.03 3.00 0.36
N GLU A 83 -25.52 4.13 0.85
CA GLU A 83 -24.10 4.48 0.72
C GLU A 83 -23.22 3.52 1.50
N GLY A 84 -23.63 3.08 2.69
CA GLY A 84 -22.90 2.15 3.53
C GLY A 84 -22.70 0.81 2.85
N ARG A 85 -23.74 0.29 2.18
CA ARG A 85 -23.65 -0.93 1.37
C ARG A 85 -22.66 -0.77 0.21
N SER A 86 -22.85 0.26 -0.62
CA SER A 86 -21.97 0.51 -1.77
C SER A 86 -20.51 0.73 -1.33
N THR A 87 -20.32 1.44 -0.23
CA THR A 87 -18.99 1.73 0.33
C THR A 87 -18.35 0.46 0.87
N GLY A 88 -19.06 -0.35 1.65
CA GLY A 88 -18.55 -1.61 2.17
C GLY A 88 -18.17 -2.60 1.08
N GLU A 89 -18.96 -2.70 0.01
CA GLU A 89 -18.64 -3.53 -1.16
C GLU A 89 -17.36 -3.05 -1.87
N ALA A 90 -17.20 -1.75 -2.07
CA ALA A 90 -16.01 -1.17 -2.70
C ALA A 90 -14.75 -1.39 -1.83
N VAL A 91 -14.83 -1.11 -0.53
CA VAL A 91 -13.74 -1.36 0.43
C VAL A 91 -13.35 -2.84 0.45
N GLY A 92 -14.32 -3.74 0.47
CA GLY A 92 -14.08 -5.18 0.44
C GLY A 92 -13.41 -5.67 -0.83
N LYS A 93 -13.68 -5.04 -1.98
CA LYS A 93 -12.95 -5.32 -3.24
C LYS A 93 -11.48 -4.91 -3.12
N CYS A 94 -11.18 -3.75 -2.53
CA CYS A 94 -9.80 -3.30 -2.35
C CYS A 94 -9.03 -4.18 -1.37
N LEU A 95 -9.62 -4.53 -0.22
CA LEU A 95 -8.97 -5.39 0.77
C LEU A 95 -8.67 -6.80 0.23
N LYS A 96 -9.41 -7.25 -0.80
CA LYS A 96 -9.13 -8.55 -1.43
C LYS A 96 -7.81 -8.56 -2.20
N LEU A 97 -7.30 -7.40 -2.61
CA LEU A 97 -6.05 -7.25 -3.37
C LEU A 97 -4.80 -7.34 -2.48
N LEU A 98 -4.94 -7.33 -1.16
CA LEU A 98 -3.82 -7.42 -0.20
C LEU A 98 -3.42 -8.85 0.16
N LYS A 99 -3.79 -9.84 -0.67
CA LYS A 99 -3.57 -11.26 -0.37
C LYS A 99 -2.28 -11.78 -0.96
#